data_AF-A0A529NM82-F1
#
_entry.id   AF-A0A529NM82-F1
#
_cell.length_a   1.000
_cell.length_b   1.000
_cell.length_c   1.000
_cell.angle_alpha   90.00
_cell.angle_beta   90.00
_cell.angle_gamma   90.00
#
_symmetry.space_group_name_H-M   'P 1'
#
loop_
_entity.id
_entity.type
_entity.pdbx_description
1 polymer ?
#
loop_
_entity_poly.entity_id
_entity_poly.type
_entity_poly.pdbx_seq_one_letter_code
_entity_poly.pdbx_strand_id
1 'polypeptide(L)' 'MSQIQEFEKVLSSSDTSVAAFDEHGKSLVKRAQHFLHSTPAAVPLIVLVLSIIIFGIAIGGRFFSSYTLTLILQQ' A
#
# COMPACT_ATOMS: atom_id res chain seq x y z
N MET A 1 32.58 -14.95 40.05
CA MET A 1 32.08 -15.43 38.73
C MET A 1 30.62 -15.90 38.86
N SER A 2 29.73 -15.10 39.46
CA SER A 2 28.32 -15.49 39.71
C SER A 2 27.31 -14.59 38.99
N GLN A 3 27.73 -13.41 38.51
CA GLN A 3 26.84 -12.44 37.91
C GLN A 3 26.46 -12.79 36.45
N ILE A 4 27.31 -13.55 35.74
CA ILE A 4 27.13 -13.94 34.34
C ILE A 4 25.93 -14.90 34.17
N GLN A 5 25.73 -15.82 35.12
CA GLN A 5 24.61 -16.76 35.13
C GLN A 5 23.24 -16.10 35.41
N GLU A 6 23.21 -14.96 36.11
CA GLU A 6 21.97 -14.23 36.38
C GLU A 6 21.37 -13.65 35.08
N PHE A 7 22.23 -13.18 34.17
CA PHE A 7 21.82 -12.64 32.87
C PHE A 7 21.21 -13.71 31.95
N GLU A 8 21.68 -14.95 32.01
CA GLU A 8 21.13 -16.10 31.26
C GLU A 8 19.74 -16.51 31.76
N LYS A 9 19.50 -16.41 33.08
CA LYS A 9 18.22 -16.75 33.69
C LYS A 9 17.12 -15.75 33.31
N VAL A 10 17.47 -14.47 33.19
CA VAL A 10 16.56 -13.41 32.71
C VAL A 10 16.21 -13.61 31.24
N LEU A 11 17.14 -14.10 30.42
CA LEU A 11 16.87 -14.44 29.01
C LEU A 11 15.97 -15.68 28.86
N SER A 12 16.13 -16.69 29.72
CA SER A 12 15.23 -17.87 29.77
C SER A 12 13.83 -17.52 30.27
N SER A 13 13.71 -16.51 31.14
CA SER A 13 12.44 -15.96 31.61
C SER A 13 11.92 -14.80 30.75
N SER A 14 12.65 -14.40 29.70
CA SER A 14 12.18 -13.40 28.76
C SER A 14 11.20 -14.07 27.81
N ASP A 15 10.07 -13.40 27.60
CA ASP A 15 9.01 -13.81 26.69
C ASP A 15 9.60 -14.32 25.36
N THR A 16 9.52 -15.62 25.13
CA THR A 16 9.76 -16.26 23.82
C THR A 16 8.56 -16.08 22.89
N SER A 17 7.68 -15.15 23.24
CA SER A 17 6.64 -14.60 22.40
C SER A 17 7.30 -13.86 21.24
N VAL A 18 7.80 -14.64 20.28
CA VAL A 18 7.97 -14.22 18.90
C VAL A 18 6.68 -13.49 18.57
N ALA A 19 6.78 -12.18 18.37
CA ALA A 19 5.65 -11.30 18.13
C ALA A 19 4.69 -12.02 17.20
N ALA A 20 3.59 -12.53 17.77
CA ALA A 20 2.44 -12.95 17.00
C ALA A 20 1.86 -11.64 16.51
N PHE A 21 2.46 -11.10 15.46
CA PHE A 21 1.90 -9.98 14.74
C PHE A 21 0.53 -10.47 14.32
N ASP A 22 -0.49 -9.91 14.97
CA ASP A 22 -1.87 -10.01 14.57
C ASP A 22 -2.00 -9.27 13.24
N GLU A 23 -1.42 -9.86 12.19
CA GLU A 23 -1.35 -9.33 10.84
C GLU A 23 -2.65 -9.63 10.08
N HIS A 24 -3.60 -10.30 10.70
CA HIS A 24 -4.82 -10.76 10.04
C HIS A 24 -5.79 -9.61 9.73
N GLY A 25 -5.76 -8.51 10.48
CA GLY A 25 -6.69 -7.38 10.27
C GLY A 25 -6.16 -6.21 9.43
N LYS A 26 -4.84 -6.04 9.33
CA LYS A 26 -4.20 -4.85 8.72
C LYS A 26 -3.29 -5.16 7.52
N SER A 27 -3.04 -6.43 7.21
CA SER A 27 -2.03 -6.82 6.20
C SER A 27 -2.32 -6.26 4.81
N LEU A 28 -3.56 -6.33 4.31
CA LEU A 28 -3.84 -5.91 2.92
C LEU A 28 -3.66 -4.40 2.69
N VAL A 29 -4.23 -3.58 3.57
CA VAL A 29 -4.11 -2.11 3.47
C VAL A 29 -2.67 -1.66 3.74
N LYS A 30 -1.99 -2.27 4.73
CA LYS A 30 -0.60 -1.94 5.07
C LYS A 30 0.39 -2.37 3.99
N ARG A 31 0.12 -3.49 3.31
CA ARG A 31 0.89 -3.97 2.15
C ARG A 31 0.65 -3.08 0.92
N ALA A 32 -0.59 -2.64 0.68
CA ALA A 32 -0.89 -1.66 -0.35
C ALA A 32 -0.18 -0.32 -0.06
N GLN A 33 -0.20 0.16 1.18
CA GLN A 33 0.50 1.38 1.58
C GLN A 33 2.02 1.25 1.41
N HIS A 34 2.62 0.14 1.84
CA HIS A 34 4.05 -0.08 1.66
C HIS A 34 4.42 -0.16 0.17
N PHE A 35 3.61 -0.81 -0.66
CA PHE A 35 3.81 -0.84 -2.11
C PHE A 35 3.71 0.57 -2.75
N LEU A 36 2.69 1.34 -2.38
CA LEU A 36 2.49 2.71 -2.87
C LEU A 36 3.59 3.68 -2.39
N HIS A 37 4.08 3.54 -1.15
CA HIS A 37 5.16 4.40 -0.64
C HIS A 37 6.56 3.97 -1.10
N SER A 38 6.83 2.67 -1.26
CA SER A 38 8.10 2.18 -1.82
C SER A 38 8.23 2.49 -3.30
N THR A 39 7.14 2.85 -3.97
CA THR A 39 7.13 3.24 -5.39
C THR A 39 6.25 4.48 -5.57
N PRO A 40 6.79 5.69 -5.36
CA PRO A 40 6.03 6.95 -5.40
C PRO A 40 5.22 7.17 -6.69
N ALA A 41 5.65 6.57 -7.81
CA ALA A 41 4.94 6.60 -9.09
C ALA A 41 3.73 5.64 -9.19
N ALA A 42 3.59 4.68 -8.27
CA ALA A 42 2.47 3.73 -8.27
C ALA A 42 1.15 4.41 -7.90
N VAL A 43 1.17 5.37 -6.96
CA VAL A 43 -0.01 6.16 -6.58
C VAL A 43 -0.62 6.88 -7.79
N PRO A 44 0.12 7.74 -8.52
CA PRO A 44 -0.45 8.45 -9.67
C PRO A 44 -0.86 7.50 -10.80
N LEU A 45 -0.14 6.39 -11.03
CA LEU A 45 -0.50 5.39 -12.04
C LEU A 45 -1.87 4.74 -11.74
N ILE A 46 -2.11 4.35 -10.49
CA ILE A 46 -3.38 3.72 -10.08
C ILE A 46 -4.54 4.70 -10.26
N VAL A 47 -4.35 5.96 -9.84
CA VAL A 47 -5.37 7.01 -10.00
C VAL A 47 -5.66 7.26 -11.47
N LEU A 48 -4.64 7.25 -12.34
CA LEU A 48 -4.82 7.40 -13.79
C LEU A 48 -5.68 6.26 -14.37
N VAL A 49 -5.33 5.02 -14.07
CA VAL A 49 -6.07 3.84 -14.57
C VAL A 49 -7.51 3.84 -14.06
N LEU A 50 -7.71 4.09 -12.77
CA LEU A 50 -9.04 4.17 -12.18
C LEU A 50 -9.87 5.29 -12.82
N SER A 51 -9.27 6.44 -13.07
CA SER A 51 -9.95 7.56 -13.73
C SER A 51 -10.41 7.15 -15.13
N ILE A 52 -9.54 6.56 -15.95
CA ILE A 52 -9.90 6.10 -17.31
C ILE A 52 -11.06 5.10 -17.27
N ILE A 53 -11.04 4.15 -16.33
CA ILE A 53 -12.11 3.16 -16.18
C ILE A 53 -13.42 3.83 -15.76
N ILE A 54 -13.39 4.64 -14.70
CA ILE A 54 -14.59 5.28 -14.14
C ILE A 54 -15.20 6.24 -15.16
N PHE A 55 -14.41 7.13 -15.77
CA PHE A 55 -14.91 8.06 -16.77
C PHE A 55 -15.30 7.34 -18.07
N GLY A 56 -14.58 6.29 -18.45
CA GLY A 56 -14.93 5.44 -19.58
C GLY A 56 -16.29 4.75 -19.40
N ILE A 57 -16.63 4.31 -18.19
CA ILE A 57 -17.95 3.72 -17.89
C ILE A 57 -19.02 4.80 -17.72
N ALA A 58 -18.75 5.85 -16.96
CA ALA A 58 -19.73 6.88 -16.61
C ALA A 58 -20.16 7.73 -17.82
N ILE A 59 -19.22 8.08 -18.69
CA ILE A 59 -19.43 8.96 -19.85
C ILE A 59 -19.48 8.13 -21.16
N GLY A 60 -18.96 6.91 -21.16
CA GLY A 60 -18.99 6.01 -22.31
C GLY A 60 -18.11 6.51 -23.45
N GLY A 61 -18.58 6.30 -24.69
CA GLY A 61 -17.87 6.73 -25.91
C GLY A 61 -17.64 8.24 -26.02
N ARG A 62 -18.31 9.07 -25.21
CA ARG A 62 -18.06 10.52 -25.17
C ARG A 62 -16.73 10.88 -24.49
N PHE A 63 -16.23 10.06 -23.57
CA PHE A 63 -14.94 10.29 -22.91
C PHE A 63 -13.78 10.08 -23.89
N PHE A 64 -13.89 9.05 -24.73
CA PHE A 64 -12.94 8.75 -25.80
C PHE A 64 -13.26 9.45 -27.13
N SER A 65 -14.18 10.42 -27.12
CA SER A 65 -14.50 11.20 -28.32
C SER A 65 -13.30 12.05 -28.73
N SER A 66 -13.02 12.10 -30.04
CA SER A 66 -11.98 12.96 -30.61
C SER A 66 -12.13 14.42 -30.19
N TYR A 67 -13.36 14.92 -30.08
CA TYR A 67 -13.67 16.28 -29.64
C TYR A 67 -13.23 16.56 -28.19
N THR A 68 -13.54 15.64 -27.26
CA THR A 68 -13.16 15.78 -25.85
C THR A 68 -11.66 15.66 -25.67
N LEU A 69 -11.01 14.75 -26.41
CA LEU A 69 -9.55 14.61 -26.39
C LEU A 69 -8.85 15.86 -26.94
N THR A 70 -9.39 16.49 -27.99
CA THR A 70 -8.87 17.77 -28.50
C THR A 70 -9.08 18.94 -27.54
N LEU A 71 -10.22 19.00 -26.85
CA LEU A 71 -10.47 20.04 -25.84
C LEU A 71 -9.50 19.95 -24.66
N ILE A 72 -9.17 18.74 -24.20
CA ILE A 72 -8.22 18.52 -23.10
C ILE A 72 -6.80 18.92 -23.51
N LEU A 73 -6.43 18.74 -24.78
CA LEU A 73 -5.10 19.14 -25.29
C LEU A 73 -4.99 20.63 -25.64
N GLN A 74 -6.12 21.33 -25.82
CA GLN A 74 -6.14 22.76 -26.13
C GLN A 74 -6.11 23.66 -24.88
N GLN A 75 -6.39 23.12 -23.70
CA GLN A 75 -6.33 23.80 -22.39
C GLN A 75 -4.96 23.58 -21.75
#